data_AF-F0Z5Z0-F1
#
_entry.id   AF-F0Z5Z0-F1
#
_cell.length_a   1.000
_cell.length_b   1.000
_cell.length_c   1.000
_cell.angle_alpha   90.00
_cell.angle_beta   90.00
_cell.angle_gamma   90.00
#
_symmetry.space_group_name_H-M   'P 1'
#
loop_
_entity.id
_entity.type
_entity.pdbx_description
1 polymer ?
#
loop_
_entity_poly.entity_id
_entity_poly.type
_entity_poly.pdbx_seq_one_letter_code
_entity_poly.pdbx_strand_id
1 'polypeptide(L)'
;MTVITWILLVFLVICAAAVSFHKNLLNSILIFMAYSLIMSILWMIMESPDLAITEAAVGAGVTSLLFFVTLKKIRGISADKEEDDGKETEE
;
A
#
# COMPACT_ATOMS: atom_id res chain seq x y z
N MET A 1 -16.84 -18.43 -14.44
CA MET A 1 -16.66 -17.01 -14.09
C MET A 1 -16.83 -16.76 -12.60
N THR A 2 -17.96 -17.15 -12.00
CA THR A 2 -18.23 -16.95 -10.56
C THR A 2 -17.17 -17.54 -9.62
N VAL A 3 -16.68 -18.76 -9.88
CA VAL A 3 -15.68 -19.42 -9.02
C VAL A 3 -14.37 -18.61 -8.93
N ILE A 4 -13.89 -18.07 -10.06
CA ILE A 4 -12.67 -17.25 -10.09
C ILE A 4 -12.89 -15.95 -9.32
N THR A 5 -14.04 -15.29 -9.50
CA THR A 5 -14.40 -14.08 -8.76
C THR A 5 -14.42 -14.33 -7.25
N TRP A 6 -15.03 -15.44 -6.80
CA TRP A 6 -15.05 -15.82 -5.38
C TRP A 6 -13.65 -16.09 -4.82
N ILE A 7 -12.78 -16.77 -5.58
CA ILE A 7 -11.39 -17.01 -5.18
C ILE A 7 -10.64 -15.68 -5.05
N LEU A 8 -10.79 -14.77 -6.01
CA LEU A 8 -10.15 -13.46 -5.99
C LEU A 8 -10.64 -12.60 -4.83
N LEU A 9 -11.94 -12.63 -4.51
CA LEU A 9 -12.50 -11.92 -3.35
C LEU A 9 -11.97 -12.46 -2.02
N VAL A 10 -11.90 -13.79 -1.86
CA VAL A 10 -11.30 -14.40 -0.66
C VAL A 10 -9.83 -14.02 -0.54
N PHE A 11 -9.08 -14.07 -1.65
CA PHE A 11 -7.69 -13.64 -1.69
C PHE A 11 -7.54 -12.17 -1.30
N LEU A 12 -8.48 -11.33 -1.72
CA LEU A 12 -8.52 -9.91 -1.38
C LEU A 12 -8.64 -9.67 0.13
N VAL A 13 -9.52 -10.42 0.79
CA VAL A 13 -9.71 -10.38 2.26
C VAL A 13 -8.44 -10.82 2.97
N ILE A 14 -7.77 -11.86 2.47
CA ILE A 14 -6.49 -12.33 3.01
C ILE A 14 -5.41 -11.24 2.87
N CYS A 15 -5.30 -10.60 1.71
CA CYS A 15 -4.38 -9.49 1.48
C CYS A 15 -4.65 -8.30 2.40
N ALA A 16 -5.93 -7.96 2.61
CA ALA A 16 -6.32 -6.89 3.53
C ALA A 16 -5.91 -7.21 4.97
N ALA A 17 -6.17 -8.43 5.44
CA ALA A 17 -5.71 -8.88 6.74
C ALA A 17 -4.18 -8.85 6.84
N ALA A 18 -3.47 -9.35 5.82
CA ALA A 18 -2.01 -9.36 5.78
C ALA A 18 -1.42 -7.93 5.89
N VAL A 19 -1.99 -6.96 5.18
CA VAL A 19 -1.63 -5.53 5.30
C VAL A 19 -1.72 -5.04 6.73
N SER A 20 -2.80 -5.39 7.45
CA SER A 20 -3.03 -4.95 8.82
C SER A 20 -2.06 -5.58 9.84
N PHE A 21 -1.52 -6.77 9.56
CA PHE A 21 -0.61 -7.45 10.48
C PHE A 21 0.88 -7.10 10.27
N HIS A 22 1.25 -6.51 9.13
CA HIS A 22 2.64 -6.17 8.87
C HIS A 22 3.10 -4.91 9.62
N LYS A 23 4.10 -5.06 10.50
CA LYS A 23 4.76 -3.95 11.22
C LYS A 23 5.60 -3.03 10.32
N ASN A 24 6.03 -3.52 9.16
CA ASN A 24 6.86 -2.77 8.22
C ASN A 24 5.97 -1.99 7.25
N LEU A 25 5.93 -0.66 7.40
CA LEU A 25 5.13 0.24 6.56
C LEU A 25 5.40 0.04 5.05
N LEU A 26 6.65 -0.19 4.65
CA LEU A 26 6.99 -0.50 3.24
C LEU A 26 6.29 -1.77 2.75
N ASN A 27 6.28 -2.83 3.58
CA ASN A 27 5.70 -4.11 3.21
C ASN A 27 4.18 -4.00 3.11
N SER A 28 3.54 -3.26 4.02
CA SER A 28 2.11 -2.97 3.97
C SER A 28 1.72 -2.17 2.72
N ILE A 29 2.53 -1.18 2.31
CA ILE A 29 2.30 -0.43 1.06
C ILE A 29 2.41 -1.34 -0.17
N LEU A 30 3.41 -2.24 -0.20
CA LEU A 30 3.60 -3.16 -1.31
C LEU A 30 2.43 -4.16 -1.44
N ILE A 31 1.95 -4.69 -0.32
CA ILE A 31 0.79 -5.60 -0.32
C ILE A 31 -0.48 -4.83 -0.72
N PHE A 32 -0.62 -3.58 -0.28
CA PHE A 32 -1.73 -2.71 -0.69
C PHE A 32 -1.70 -2.40 -2.20
N MET A 33 -0.52 -2.19 -2.79
CA MET A 33 -0.35 -2.01 -4.23
C MET A 33 -0.81 -3.28 -5.00
N ALA A 34 -0.40 -4.46 -4.54
CA ALA A 34 -0.83 -5.73 -5.13
C ALA A 34 -2.36 -5.94 -4.99
N TYR A 35 -2.93 -5.61 -3.83
CA TYR A 35 -4.37 -5.62 -3.58
C TYR A 35 -5.15 -4.79 -4.60
N SER A 36 -4.70 -3.56 -4.90
CA SER A 36 -5.38 -2.68 -5.86
C SER A 36 -5.28 -3.20 -7.30
N LEU A 37 -4.14 -3.82 -7.68
CA LEU A 37 -4.00 -4.51 -8.96
C LEU A 37 -5.02 -5.66 -9.12
N ILE A 38 -5.21 -6.44 -8.06
CA ILE A 38 -6.19 -7.54 -8.06
C ILE A 38 -7.61 -7.00 -8.18
N MET A 39 -7.92 -5.87 -7.53
CA MET A 39 -9.21 -5.19 -7.71
C MET A 39 -9.42 -4.71 -9.14
N SER A 40 -8.40 -4.15 -9.81
CA SER A 40 -8.50 -3.75 -11.22
C SER A 40 -8.83 -4.96 -12.13
N ILE A 41 -8.21 -6.12 -11.87
CA ILE A 41 -8.54 -7.36 -12.59
C ILE A 41 -9.98 -7.80 -12.31
N LEU A 42 -10.48 -7.66 -11.07
CA LEU A 42 -11.88 -7.95 -10.75
C LEU A 42 -12.85 -7.06 -11.52
N TRP A 43 -12.57 -5.76 -11.65
CA TRP A 43 -13.38 -4.85 -12.48
C TRP A 43 -13.40 -5.25 -13.95
N MET A 44 -12.29 -5.75 -14.48
CA MET A 44 -12.21 -6.26 -15.85
C MET A 44 -13.06 -7.52 -16.04
N ILE A 45 -13.08 -8.43 -15.05
CA ILE A 45 -13.92 -9.64 -15.08
C ILE A 45 -15.41 -9.29 -14.95
N MET A 46 -15.76 -8.22 -14.25
CA MET A 46 -17.13 -7.70 -14.14
C MET A 46 -17.56 -6.83 -15.33
N GLU A 47 -16.87 -6.94 -16.48
CA GLU A 47 -17.18 -6.19 -17.71
C GLU A 47 -17.21 -4.66 -17.52
N SER A 48 -16.45 -4.15 -16.55
CA SER A 48 -16.37 -2.71 -16.24
C SER A 48 -14.96 -2.16 -16.52
N PRO A 49 -14.59 -1.98 -17.81
CA PRO A 49 -13.22 -1.59 -18.19
C PRO A 49 -12.85 -0.16 -17.75
N ASP A 50 -13.81 0.75 -17.67
CA ASP A 50 -13.57 2.14 -17.25
C ASP A 50 -13.14 2.19 -15.77
N LEU A 51 -13.80 1.40 -14.92
CA LEU A 51 -13.45 1.25 -13.51
C LEU A 51 -12.12 0.51 -13.34
N ALA A 52 -11.82 -0.48 -14.18
CA ALA A 52 -10.56 -1.21 -14.14
C ALA A 52 -9.35 -0.30 -14.41
N ILE A 53 -9.43 0.55 -15.44
CA ILE A 53 -8.33 1.46 -15.82
C ILE A 53 -8.13 2.53 -14.74
N THR A 54 -9.22 3.09 -14.22
CA THR A 54 -9.15 4.13 -13.18
C THR A 54 -8.59 3.58 -11.87
N GLU A 55 -8.98 2.36 -11.47
CA GLU A 55 -8.43 1.68 -10.29
C GLU A 55 -6.93 1.39 -10.45
N ALA A 56 -6.50 0.90 -11.62
CA ALA A 56 -5.08 0.64 -11.87
C ALA A 56 -4.24 1.94 -11.81
N ALA A 57 -4.74 3.02 -12.40
CA ALA A 57 -4.05 4.31 -12.40
C ALA A 57 -3.99 4.94 -11.00
N VAL A 58 -5.11 4.96 -10.28
CA VAL A 58 -5.21 5.65 -8.98
C VAL A 58 -4.66 4.79 -7.84
N GLY A 59 -4.99 3.51 -7.77
CA GLY A 59 -4.59 2.67 -6.64
C GLY A 59 -3.15 2.17 -6.74
N ALA A 60 -2.81 1.44 -7.81
CA ALA A 60 -1.43 0.96 -8.00
C ALA A 60 -0.46 2.09 -8.43
N GLY A 61 -0.93 3.11 -9.14
CA GLY A 61 -0.11 4.25 -9.55
C GLY A 61 0.00 5.35 -8.48
N VAL A 62 -1.00 6.24 -8.45
CA VAL A 62 -0.93 7.50 -7.67
C VAL A 62 -0.87 7.26 -6.16
N THR A 63 -1.73 6.40 -5.63
CA THR A 63 -1.84 6.15 -4.18
C THR A 63 -0.57 5.51 -3.64
N SER A 64 -0.02 4.53 -4.36
CA SER A 64 1.22 3.87 -3.98
C SER A 64 2.42 4.83 -4.01
N LEU A 65 2.49 5.71 -5.02
CA LEU A 65 3.50 6.76 -5.11
C LEU A 65 3.40 7.74 -3.94
N LEU A 66 2.19 8.21 -3.61
CA LEU A 66 1.93 9.08 -2.47
C LEU A 66 2.33 8.46 -1.14
N PHE A 67 2.02 7.18 -0.92
CA PHE A 67 2.44 6.46 0.28
C PHE A 67 3.96 6.31 0.34
N PHE A 68 4.62 6.06 -0.79
CA PHE A 68 6.07 5.98 -0.82
C PHE A 68 6.75 7.32 -0.50
N VAL A 69 6.25 8.42 -1.07
CA VAL A 69 6.73 9.79 -0.78
C VAL A 69 6.48 10.16 0.68
N THR A 70 5.28 9.89 1.19
CA THR A 70 4.91 10.15 2.60
C THR A 70 5.78 9.33 3.54
N LEU A 71 6.00 8.04 3.25
CA LEU A 71 6.83 7.18 4.06
C LEU A 71 8.30 7.62 4.02
N LYS A 72 8.82 8.03 2.85
CA LYS A 72 10.16 8.61 2.72
C LYS A 72 10.28 9.90 3.52
N LYS A 73 9.26 10.76 3.51
CA LYS A 73 9.22 11.99 4.29
C LYS A 73 9.17 11.69 5.79
N ILE A 74 8.31 10.78 6.25
CA ILE A 74 8.22 10.39 7.66
C ILE A 74 9.52 9.76 8.14
N ARG A 75 10.10 8.83 7.38
CA ARG A 75 11.41 8.23 7.73
C ARG A 75 12.56 9.23 7.66
N GLY A 76 12.50 10.19 6.75
CA GLY A 76 13.46 11.31 6.70
C GLY A 76 13.29 12.29 7.86
N ILE A 77 12.06 12.52 8.32
CA ILE A 77 11.75 13.28 9.55
C ILE A 77 12.16 12.50 10.80
N SER A 78 12.16 11.17 10.76
CA SER A 78 12.69 10.32 11.83
C SER A 78 14.22 10.25 11.85
N ALA A 79 14.92 10.70 10.81
CA ALA A 79 16.38 10.82 10.80
C ALA A 79 16.89 12.21 11.21
N ASP A 80 15.98 13.11 11.62
CA ASP A 80 16.29 14.42 12.20
C ASP A 80 15.78 14.54 13.64
N LYS A 81 15.66 13.39 14.34
CA LYS A 81 15.35 13.31 15.78
C LYS A 81 16.20 12.28 16.53
N GLU A 82 17.41 12.01 16.04
CA GLU A 82 18.47 11.34 16.81
C GLU A 82 19.82 12.10 16.70
N GLU A 83 19.79 13.44 16.55
CA GLU A 83 20.96 14.32 16.77
C GLU A 83 20.57 15.57 17.58
N ASP A 84 19.74 15.41 18.62
CA ASP A 84 19.50 16.46 19.63
C ASP A 84 19.20 15.87 21.02
N ASP A 85 20.07 14.96 21.50
CA ASP A 85 20.16 14.60 22.94
C ASP A 85 21.58 14.15 23.30
N GLY A 86 22.59 14.99 23.04
CA GLY A 86 23.98 14.57 23.30
C GLY A 86 25.08 15.61 23.30
N LYS A 87 24.76 16.91 23.32
CA LYS A 87 25.66 17.97 23.82
C LYS A 87 24.72 18.93 24.56
N GLU A 88 24.80 19.17 25.86
CA GLU A 88 25.96 19.51 26.66
C GLU A 88 25.73 19.17 28.15
N THR A 89 26.69 18.50 28.78
CA THR A 89 27.17 18.78 30.14
C THR A 89 28.62 18.27 30.13
N GLU A 90 29.59 19.11 29.76
CA GLU A 90 30.46 19.85 30.69
C GLU A 90 31.00 18.96 31.82
N GLU A 91 32.17 18.32 31.60
CA GLU A 91 33.49 18.63 32.20
C GLU A 91 34.55 17.58 31.78
#